data_AF-A0A419HTU6-F1
#
_entry.id   AF-A0A419HTU6-F1
#
_cell.length_a   1.000
_cell.length_b   1.000
_cell.length_c   1.000
_cell.angle_alpha   90.00
_cell.angle_beta   90.00
_cell.angle_gamma   90.00
#
_symmetry.space_group_name_H-M   'P 1'
#
loop_
_entity.id
_entity.type
_entity.pdbx_description
1 polymer ?
#
loop_
_entity_poly.entity_id
_entity_poly.type
_entity_poly.pdbx_seq_one_letter_code
_entity_poly.pdbx_strand_id
1 'polypeptide(L)' 'MSGYIPNPGEWLVVSDEDINGDDSAKTIDEMYARSNHAFRCPDSGHLFIFWEGLGGAMSIYQPPTVSGES' A
#
# COMPACT_ATOMS: atom_id res chain seq x y z
N MET A 1 2.69 -28.49 0.99
CA MET A 1 2.71 -27.82 -0.33
C MET A 1 2.57 -26.33 -0.03
N SER A 2 3.58 -25.51 -0.32
CA SER A 2 3.41 -24.05 -0.23
C SER A 2 2.58 -23.60 -1.43
N GLY A 3 1.50 -22.87 -1.17
CA GLY A 3 0.63 -22.33 -2.21
C GLY A 3 1.36 -21.32 -3.11
N TYR A 4 0.78 -21.05 -4.28
CA TYR A 4 1.21 -19.94 -5.13
C TYR A 4 0.97 -18.62 -4.40
N ILE A 5 1.99 -17.77 -4.31
CA ILE A 5 1.88 -16.44 -3.71
C ILE A 5 1.21 -15.54 -4.76
N PRO A 6 -0.04 -15.09 -4.55
CA PRO A 6 -0.63 -14.11 -5.43
C PRO A 6 0.15 -12.79 -5.30
N ASN A 7 0.54 -12.21 -6.43
CA ASN A 7 1.18 -10.90 -6.54
C ASN A 7 2.46 -10.73 -5.69
N PRO A 8 3.58 -11.38 -6.07
CA PRO A 8 4.80 -11.43 -5.26
C PRO A 8 5.45 -10.07 -4.95
N GLY A 9 5.16 -9.01 -5.71
CA GLY A 9 5.64 -7.67 -5.41
C GLY A 9 4.98 -7.03 -4.20
N GLU A 10 3.73 -7.39 -3.89
CA GLU A 10 2.94 -6.80 -2.79
C GLU A 10 3.44 -7.28 -1.43
N TRP A 11 3.88 -8.54 -1.38
CA TRP A 11 4.51 -9.15 -0.21
C TRP A 11 5.84 -8.52 0.18
N LEU A 12 6.48 -7.76 -0.72
CA LEU A 12 7.71 -7.00 -0.41
C LEU A 12 7.43 -5.67 0.30
N VAL A 13 6.17 -5.24 0.33
CA VAL A 13 5.75 -3.93 0.88
C VAL A 13 5.21 -4.06 2.31
N VAL A 14 4.91 -5.28 2.75
CA VAL A 14 4.53 -5.58 4.14
C VAL A 14 5.79 -5.97 4.91
N SER A 15 6.10 -5.26 6.00
CA SER A 15 7.28 -5.60 6.80
C SER A 15 7.00 -6.78 7.73
N ASP A 16 8.03 -7.56 8.05
CA ASP A 16 7.94 -8.60 9.07
C ASP A 16 7.54 -8.01 10.45
N GLU A 17 7.86 -6.74 10.71
CA GLU A 17 7.44 -6.04 11.92
C GLU A 17 5.93 -5.74 11.92
N ASP A 18 5.36 -5.36 10.77
CA ASP A 18 3.91 -5.20 10.63
C ASP A 18 3.22 -6.55 10.86
N ILE A 19 3.77 -7.64 10.32
CA ILE A 19 3.26 -9.00 10.48
C ILE A 19 3.32 -9.49 11.94
N ASN A 20 4.43 -9.22 12.63
CA ASN A 20 4.67 -9.75 13.97
C ASN A 20 4.21 -8.81 15.11
N GLY A 21 3.99 -7.53 14.82
CA GLY A 21 3.70 -6.50 15.82
C GLY A 21 2.22 -6.21 16.03
N ASP A 22 1.35 -6.59 15.09
CA ASP A 22 -0.07 -6.27 15.14
C ASP A 22 -0.94 -7.48 15.52
N ASP A 23 -1.01 -7.75 16.83
CA ASP A 23 -1.88 -8.78 17.43
C ASP A 23 -3.40 -8.51 17.20
N SER A 24 -3.75 -7.36 16.62
CA SER A 24 -5.13 -6.98 16.32
C SER A 24 -5.60 -7.40 14.92
N ALA A 25 -4.67 -7.65 13.99
CA ALA A 25 -4.98 -8.23 12.69
C ALA A 25 -4.98 -9.75 12.82
N LYS A 26 -6.17 -10.36 12.75
CA LYS A 26 -6.35 -11.80 13.01
C LYS A 26 -6.05 -12.65 11.79
N THR A 27 -5.90 -12.04 10.61
CA THR A 27 -5.66 -12.73 9.34
C THR A 27 -4.72 -11.94 8.43
N ILE A 28 -4.01 -12.65 7.56
CA ILE A 28 -3.10 -12.08 6.54
C ILE A 28 -3.85 -11.06 5.64
N ASP A 29 -5.11 -11.32 5.31
CA ASP A 29 -5.92 -10.43 4.47
C ASP A 29 -6.18 -9.07 5.13
N GLU A 30 -6.35 -9.03 6.46
CA GLU A 30 -6.52 -7.78 7.20
C GLU A 30 -5.23 -6.96 7.23
N MET A 31 -4.07 -7.61 7.32
CA MET A 31 -2.76 -6.95 7.26
C MET A 31 -2.51 -6.38 5.86
N TYR A 32 -2.83 -7.16 4.84
CA TYR A 32 -2.76 -6.76 3.45
C TYR A 32 -3.63 -5.52 3.18
N ALA A 33 -4.87 -5.48 3.67
CA ALA A 33 -5.74 -4.32 3.55
C ALA A 33 -5.22 -3.06 4.27
N ARG A 34 -4.37 -3.22 5.28
CA ARG A 34 -3.74 -2.11 6.03
C ARG A 34 -2.42 -1.65 5.41
N SER A 35 -1.78 -2.49 4.61
CA SER A 35 -0.51 -2.16 3.96
C SER A 35 -0.70 -1.03 2.95
N ASN A 36 0.16 -0.01 3.05
CA ASN A 36 0.02 1.21 2.28
C ASN A 36 0.82 1.09 0.98
N HIS A 37 0.17 0.65 -0.10
CA HIS A 37 0.78 0.51 -1.42
C HIS A 37 0.94 1.88 -2.10
N ALA A 38 1.83 2.70 -1.56
CA ALA A 38 2.11 4.05 -2.04
C ALA A 38 3.61 4.23 -2.33
N PHE A 39 3.92 4.69 -3.54
CA PHE A 39 5.30 4.85 -4.02
C PHE A 39 5.53 6.27 -4.51
N ARG A 40 6.57 6.92 -4.00
CA ARG A 40 7.00 8.24 -4.48
C ARG A 40 8.00 8.07 -5.62
N CYS A 41 7.69 8.66 -6.78
CA CYS A 41 8.62 8.74 -7.89
C CYS A 41 9.80 9.66 -7.52
N PRO A 42 11.06 9.19 -7.59
CA PRO A 42 12.21 10.03 -7.26
C PRO A 42 12.41 11.17 -8.28
N ASP A 43 12.07 10.94 -9.55
CA ASP A 43 12.33 11.91 -10.62
C ASP A 43 11.23 12.99 -10.73
N SER A 44 9.97 12.58 -10.67
CA SER A 44 8.82 13.48 -10.84
C SER A 44 8.21 13.96 -9.52
N GLY A 45 8.57 13.35 -8.39
CA GLY A 45 8.01 13.66 -7.08
C GLY A 45 6.56 13.22 -6.86
N HIS A 46 5.87 12.71 -7.88
CA HIS A 46 4.50 12.20 -7.77
C HIS A 46 4.42 11.03 -6.79
N LEU A 47 3.31 10.98 -6.05
CA LEU A 47 2.96 9.86 -5.19
C LEU A 47 1.93 9.00 -5.91
N PHE A 48 2.32 7.79 -6.28
CA PHE A 48 1.44 6.78 -6.86
C PHE A 48 0.81 5.95 -5.75
N ILE A 49 -0.50 5.76 -5.79
CA ILE A 49 -1.24 4.94 -4.83
C ILE A 49 -1.94 3.81 -5.60
N PHE A 50 -1.81 2.60 -5.08
CA PHE A 50 -2.37 1.37 -5.65
C PHE A 50 -3.50 0.87 -4.74
N TRP A 51 -4.67 1.49 -4.86
CA TRP A 51 -5.83 1.23 -3.98
C TRP A 51 -6.35 -0.22 -4.06
N GLU A 52 -6.20 -0.85 -5.22
CA GLU A 52 -6.63 -2.22 -5.50
C GLU A 52 -5.45 -3.22 -5.50
N GLY A 53 -4.33 -2.85 -4.86
CA GLY A 53 -3.07 -3.60 -4.91
C GLY A 53 -2.19 -3.25 -6.12
N LEU A 54 -0.92 -3.69 -6.10
CA LEU A 54 0.07 -3.47 -7.17
C LEU A 54 -0.33 -4.09 -8.51
N GLY A 55 -1.19 -5.12 -8.50
CA GLY A 55 -1.79 -5.68 -9.72
C GLY A 55 -2.89 -4.80 -10.33
N GLY A 56 -3.42 -3.84 -9.57
CA GLY A 56 -4.50 -2.94 -9.97
C GLY A 56 -4.03 -1.66 -10.68
N ALA A 57 -5.00 -0.84 -11.08
CA ALA A 57 -4.69 0.46 -11.68
C ALA A 57 -4.13 1.44 -10.64
N MET A 58 -3.04 2.11 -10.98
CA MET A 58 -2.47 3.15 -10.11
C MET A 58 -3.23 4.47 -10.23
N SER A 59 -3.28 5.22 -9.12
CA SER A 59 -3.73 6.62 -9.07
C SER A 59 -2.58 7.54 -8.69
N ILE A 60 -2.49 8.71 -9.32
CA ILE A 60 -1.58 9.77 -8.85
C ILE A 60 -2.31 10.54 -7.76
N TYR A 61 -1.74 10.59 -6.56
CA TYR A 61 -2.27 11.40 -5.47
C TYR A 61 -2.16 12.87 -5.82
N GLN A 62 -3.30 13.57 -5.73
CA GLN A 62 -3.34 15.02 -5.75
C GLN A 62 -3.94 15.49 -4.42
N PRO A 63 -3.19 16.26 -3.61
CA PRO A 63 -3.73 16.78 -2.38
C PRO A 63 -4.92 17.67 -2.68
N PRO A 64 -5.99 17.65 -1.86
CA PRO A 64 -7.08 18.58 -2.00
C PRO A 64 -6.52 20.00 -1.94
N THR A 65 -6.93 20.85 -2.88
CA THR A 65 -6.59 22.27 -2.86
C THR A 65 -7.17 22.87 -1.58
N VAL A 66 -6.32 23.25 -0.63
CA VAL A 66 -6.74 24.04 0.52
C VAL A 66 -7.12 25.42 -0.01
N SER A 67 -8.42 25.62 -0.22
CA SER A 67 -8.99 26.96 -0.37
C SER A 67 -8.78 27.67 0.96
N GLY A 68 -7.75 28.50 1.06
CA GLY A 68 -7.56 29.34 2.24
C GLY A 68 -8.78 30.23 2.43
N GLU A 69 -9.55 30.01 3.50
CA GLU A 69 -10.40 31.05 4.04
C GLU A 69 -9.46 32.17 4.54
N SER A 70 -9.66 33.35 3.95
CA SER A 70 -8.94 34.59 4.27
C SER A 70 -9.49 35.24 5.53
#